data_AF-X1IR55-F1
#
_entry.id   AF-X1IR55-F1
#
_cell.length_a   1.000
_cell.length_b   1.000
_cell.length_c   1.000
_cell.angle_alpha   90.00
_cell.angle_beta   90.00
_cell.angle_gamma   90.00
#
_symmetry.space_group_name_H-M   'P 1'
#
loop_
_entity.id
_entity.type
_entity.pdbx_description
1 polymer ?
#
loop_
_entity_poly.entity_id
_entity_poly.type
_entity_poly.pdbx_seq_one_letter_code
_entity_poly.pdbx_strand_id
1 'polypeptide(L)'
;MHMKQNLSLIGTMGLGITLAALAGCGTVVQQEKATPPNIIFIMADDMGYSDLGCTGSEIETPNLDRMAKNGVLFTNFYNTSRCCPSRASLLTGQYQWDAGMGHMDTNDSEYPEWESIVNKEEEALEMAVYAAMVDCMDQNIGRLMNVLEEESLANNTIVFFLSDNGAGQTAWNKTPAAEIGSRNCNAAYGIWYNVSNTPYRMY
;
A
#
# COMPACT_ATOMS: atom_id res chain seq x y z
N MET A 1 -76.36 -24.81 -73.14
CA MET A 1 -75.73 -24.24 -74.35
C MET A 1 -74.37 -23.69 -73.92
N HIS A 2 -73.27 -24.17 -74.53
CA HIS A 2 -71.84 -23.84 -74.28
C HIS A 2 -71.26 -24.36 -72.93
N MET A 3 -70.51 -25.47 -72.94
CA MET A 3 -69.09 -25.71 -73.36
C MET A 3 -68.18 -25.72 -72.12
N LYS A 4 -67.67 -26.91 -71.73
CA LYS A 4 -66.24 -27.33 -71.79
C LYS A 4 -65.30 -26.50 -70.91
N GLN A 5 -64.32 -26.99 -70.16
CA GLN A 5 -63.73 -28.29 -69.82
C GLN A 5 -62.52 -27.96 -68.89
N ASN A 6 -62.01 -28.96 -68.16
CA ASN A 6 -60.67 -29.11 -67.54
C ASN A 6 -60.49 -28.55 -66.12
N LEU A 7 -60.23 -29.42 -65.11
CA LEU A 7 -58.90 -29.98 -64.74
C LEU A 7 -57.87 -28.85 -64.55
N SER A 8 -57.20 -28.64 -63.41
CA SER A 8 -56.76 -29.61 -62.41
C SER A 8 -56.07 -28.91 -61.22
N LEU A 9 -56.02 -29.64 -60.09
CA LEU A 9 -54.87 -29.82 -59.19
C LEU A 9 -54.47 -28.74 -58.15
N ILE A 10 -54.22 -29.30 -56.95
CA ILE A 10 -53.38 -28.81 -55.84
C ILE A 10 -54.07 -27.73 -54.99
N GLY A 11 -54.23 -27.86 -53.68
CA GLY A 11 -53.66 -28.79 -52.72
C GLY A 11 -53.91 -28.17 -51.35
N THR A 12 -54.34 -29.02 -50.43
CA THR A 12 -54.51 -28.79 -49.00
C THR A 12 -53.40 -27.95 -48.37
N MET A 13 -53.74 -26.97 -47.53
CA MET A 13 -53.50 -27.06 -46.08
C MET A 13 -54.04 -25.80 -45.40
N GLY A 14 -54.91 -26.03 -44.42
CA GLY A 14 -55.54 -24.99 -43.63
C GLY A 14 -54.53 -24.18 -42.83
N LEU A 15 -54.91 -22.93 -42.62
CA LEU A 15 -54.32 -21.93 -41.75
C LEU A 15 -54.06 -22.52 -40.34
N GLY A 16 -52.87 -23.05 -40.13
CA GLY A 16 -52.30 -23.22 -38.79
C GLY A 16 -51.65 -21.90 -38.38
N ILE A 17 -52.35 -21.11 -37.57
CA ILE A 17 -51.75 -19.94 -36.90
C ILE A 17 -50.65 -20.50 -35.99
N THR A 18 -49.41 -20.48 -36.47
CA THR A 18 -48.24 -20.81 -35.67
C THR A 18 -47.94 -19.57 -34.84
N LEU A 19 -48.28 -19.62 -33.56
CA LEU A 19 -47.84 -18.66 -32.55
C LEU A 19 -46.32 -18.83 -32.40
N ALA A 20 -45.56 -18.05 -33.17
CA ALA A 20 -44.11 -17.94 -33.00
C ALA A 20 -43.87 -17.25 -31.65
N ALA A 21 -43.69 -18.05 -30.60
CA ALA A 21 -43.12 -17.59 -29.36
C ALA A 21 -41.71 -17.08 -29.67
N LEU A 22 -41.57 -15.76 -29.73
CA LEU A 22 -40.29 -15.06 -29.59
C LEU A 22 -39.73 -15.46 -28.23
N ALA A 23 -39.00 -16.59 -28.21
CA ALA A 23 -38.09 -16.93 -27.14
C ALA A 23 -36.95 -15.91 -27.20
N GLY A 24 -37.22 -14.73 -26.65
CA GLY A 24 -36.18 -13.80 -26.25
C GLY A 24 -35.28 -14.56 -25.30
N CYS A 25 -34.14 -15.02 -25.83
CA CYS A 25 -33.03 -15.52 -25.06
C CYS A 25 -32.50 -14.32 -24.26
N GLY A 26 -33.21 -13.98 -23.18
CA GLY A 26 -32.70 -13.08 -22.17
C GLY A 26 -31.50 -13.79 -21.58
N THR A 27 -30.30 -13.37 -21.96
CA THR A 27 -29.10 -13.68 -21.22
C THR A 27 -29.36 -13.21 -19.80
N VAL A 28 -29.66 -14.15 -18.91
CA VAL A 28 -29.59 -13.92 -17.48
C VAL A 28 -28.14 -13.57 -17.23
N VAL A 29 -27.83 -12.27 -17.10
CA VAL A 29 -26.53 -11.82 -16.63
C VAL A 29 -26.46 -12.30 -15.19
N GLN A 30 -25.81 -13.44 -15.01
CA GLN A 30 -25.58 -14.04 -13.72
C GLN A 30 -24.66 -13.07 -12.99
N GLN A 31 -25.23 -12.31 -12.03
CA GLN A 31 -24.46 -11.38 -11.22
C GLN A 31 -23.41 -12.19 -10.47
N GLU A 32 -22.16 -12.06 -10.89
CA GLU A 32 -21.05 -12.74 -10.26
C GLU A 32 -21.06 -12.36 -8.79
N LYS A 33 -21.14 -13.36 -7.91
CA LYS A 33 -21.16 -13.14 -6.47
C LYS A 33 -19.86 -12.42 -6.13
N ALA A 34 -19.94 -11.14 -5.79
CA ALA A 34 -18.78 -10.32 -5.50
C ALA A 34 -17.92 -11.03 -4.44
N THR A 35 -16.71 -11.42 -4.85
CA THR A 35 -15.72 -11.94 -3.92
C THR A 35 -15.30 -10.78 -3.02
N PRO A 36 -15.24 -10.97 -1.69
CA PRO A 36 -14.66 -9.96 -0.83
C PRO A 36 -13.24 -9.62 -1.31
N PRO A 37 -12.84 -8.34 -1.27
CA PRO A 37 -11.48 -7.98 -1.62
C PRO A 37 -10.51 -8.54 -0.58
N ASN A 38 -9.30 -8.89 -1.02
CA ASN A 38 -8.17 -9.08 -0.14
C ASN A 38 -7.70 -7.70 0.35
N ILE A 39 -7.27 -7.62 1.61
CA ILE A 39 -6.76 -6.37 2.17
C ILE A 39 -5.36 -6.65 2.73
N ILE A 40 -4.36 -5.90 2.25
CA ILE A 40 -2.98 -5.96 2.71
C ILE A 40 -2.62 -4.63 3.34
N PHE A 41 -2.09 -4.68 4.55
CA PHE A 41 -1.46 -3.53 5.21
C PHE A 41 0.04 -3.74 5.23
N ILE A 42 0.78 -2.79 4.65
CA ILE A 42 2.23 -2.70 4.70
C ILE A 42 2.56 -1.52 5.62
N MET A 43 3.16 -1.82 6.77
CA MET A 43 3.52 -0.84 7.78
C MET A 43 5.03 -0.68 7.83
N ALA A 44 5.53 0.54 7.61
CA ALA A 44 6.93 0.91 7.79
C ALA A 44 7.15 1.53 9.17
N ASP A 45 8.03 0.93 9.97
CA ASP A 45 8.44 1.44 11.28
C ASP A 45 9.43 2.61 11.12
N ASP A 46 9.26 3.68 11.90
CA ASP A 46 10.20 4.82 11.97
C ASP A 46 10.52 5.47 10.60
N MET A 47 9.57 5.50 9.68
CA MET A 47 9.75 6.09 8.35
C MET A 47 9.15 7.50 8.30
N GLY A 48 9.98 8.48 7.97
CA GLY A 48 9.57 9.87 7.85
C GLY A 48 8.79 10.17 6.57
N TYR A 49 8.14 11.33 6.59
CA TYR A 49 7.34 11.83 5.48
C TYR A 49 8.16 12.04 4.21
N SER A 50 9.39 12.56 4.35
CA SER A 50 10.23 12.93 3.21
C SER A 50 11.18 11.82 2.75
N ASP A 51 10.94 10.57 3.12
CA ASP A 51 11.82 9.44 2.77
C ASP A 51 11.38 8.72 1.49
N LEU A 52 10.18 9.02 0.95
CA LEU A 52 9.68 8.45 -0.32
C LEU A 52 9.82 9.43 -1.50
N GLY A 53 10.12 8.92 -2.69
CA GLY A 53 10.20 9.71 -3.92
C GLY A 53 8.91 10.49 -4.20
N CYS A 54 7.74 9.86 -4.03
CA CYS A 54 6.43 10.47 -4.21
C CYS A 54 6.08 11.60 -3.21
N THR A 55 6.87 11.79 -2.15
CA THR A 55 6.73 12.89 -1.19
C THR A 55 7.92 13.86 -1.20
N GLY A 56 8.87 13.69 -2.12
CA GLY A 56 9.98 14.61 -2.37
C GLY A 56 11.35 14.18 -1.83
N SER A 57 11.52 12.90 -1.51
CA SER A 57 12.80 12.33 -1.06
C SER A 57 13.90 12.35 -2.13
N GLU A 58 15.15 12.29 -1.66
CA GLU A 58 16.33 11.97 -2.48
C GLU A 58 16.50 10.46 -2.71
N ILE A 59 15.82 9.62 -1.92
CA ILE A 59 15.83 8.16 -2.04
C ILE A 59 14.86 7.76 -3.16
N GLU A 60 15.35 7.00 -4.14
CA GLU A 60 14.52 6.49 -5.22
C GLU A 60 13.63 5.34 -4.73
N THR A 61 12.30 5.51 -4.78
CA THR A 61 11.31 4.48 -4.40
C THR A 61 10.34 4.19 -5.56
N PRO A 62 10.82 3.67 -6.71
CA PRO A 62 10.03 3.58 -7.92
C PRO A 62 8.78 2.70 -7.82
N ASN A 63 8.74 1.71 -6.91
CA ASN A 63 7.56 0.85 -6.75
C ASN A 63 6.47 1.53 -5.92
N LEU A 64 6.83 2.18 -4.82
CA LEU A 64 5.92 3.02 -4.03
C LEU A 64 5.44 4.22 -4.83
N ASP A 65 6.31 4.84 -5.64
CA ASP A 65 5.92 5.95 -6.52
C ASP A 65 4.91 5.51 -7.57
N ARG A 66 5.11 4.32 -8.15
CA ARG A 66 4.15 3.70 -9.08
C ARG A 66 2.82 3.44 -8.37
N MET A 67 2.85 2.93 -7.14
CA MET A 67 1.64 2.67 -6.35
C MET A 67 0.90 3.96 -6.00
N ALA A 68 1.61 5.02 -5.60
CA ALA A 68 1.02 6.34 -5.33
C ALA A 68 0.41 6.95 -6.60
N LYS A 69 1.11 6.85 -7.74
CA LYS A 69 0.64 7.36 -9.04
C LYS A 69 -0.62 6.64 -9.55
N ASN A 70 -0.71 5.34 -9.33
CA ASN A 70 -1.83 4.51 -9.80
C ASN A 70 -2.92 4.31 -8.73
N GLY A 71 -2.72 4.85 -7.53
CA GLY A 71 -3.60 4.71 -6.38
C GLY A 71 -4.04 6.05 -5.81
N VAL A 72 -4.16 6.10 -4.49
CA VAL A 72 -4.51 7.31 -3.75
C VAL A 72 -3.40 7.60 -2.74
N LEU A 73 -2.82 8.80 -2.84
CA LEU A 73 -1.84 9.30 -1.89
C LEU A 73 -2.52 10.22 -0.87
N PHE A 74 -2.39 9.88 0.41
CA PHE A 74 -2.75 10.77 1.51
C PHE A 74 -1.49 11.45 2.02
N THR A 75 -1.44 12.78 1.95
CA THR A 75 -0.30 13.59 2.45
C THR A 75 -0.35 13.81 3.96
N ASN A 76 -1.42 13.38 4.62
CA ASN A 76 -1.65 13.57 6.05
C ASN A 76 -2.16 12.27 6.67
N PHE A 77 -1.36 11.70 7.57
CA PHE A 77 -1.72 10.55 8.39
C PHE A 77 -1.40 10.90 9.85
N TYR A 78 -2.44 10.93 10.70
CA TYR A 78 -2.26 11.24 12.11
C TYR A 78 -1.90 9.97 12.87
N ASN A 79 -0.68 9.95 13.41
CA ASN A 79 -0.21 8.90 14.30
C ASN A 79 -0.27 9.37 15.77
N THR A 80 -0.02 8.44 16.68
CA THR A 80 0.36 8.79 18.05
C THR A 80 1.87 9.03 18.10
N SER A 81 2.39 9.60 19.17
CA SER A 81 3.80 10.01 19.27
C SER A 81 4.83 8.87 19.11
N ARG A 82 4.42 7.59 19.06
CA ARG A 82 5.32 6.42 18.97
C ARG A 82 4.66 5.23 18.25
N CYS A 83 5.50 4.30 17.79
CA CYS A 83 5.11 3.12 17.02
C CYS A 83 4.03 2.26 17.71
N CYS A 84 4.30 1.80 18.94
CA CYS A 84 3.39 0.92 19.65
C CYS A 84 1.98 1.54 19.86
N PRO A 85 1.82 2.76 20.42
CA PRO A 85 0.49 3.35 20.57
C PRO A 85 -0.22 3.60 19.22
N SER A 86 0.52 3.93 18.15
CA SER A 86 -0.06 4.12 16.82
C SER A 86 -0.58 2.81 16.25
N ARG A 87 0.23 1.75 16.35
CA ARG A 87 -0.14 0.40 15.92
C ARG A 87 -1.33 -0.14 16.74
N ALA A 88 -1.36 0.12 18.05
CA ALA A 88 -2.48 -0.25 18.90
C ALA A 88 -3.78 0.44 18.46
N SER A 89 -3.73 1.76 18.20
CA SER A 89 -4.89 2.49 17.70
C SER A 89 -5.34 2.02 16.32
N LEU A 90 -4.41 1.75 15.41
CA LEU A 90 -4.72 1.24 14.08
C LEU A 90 -5.41 -0.13 14.12
N LEU A 91 -4.88 -1.07 14.91
CA LEU A 91 -5.37 -2.46 14.94
C LEU A 91 -6.68 -2.61 15.71
N THR A 92 -6.96 -1.73 16.67
CA THR A 92 -8.14 -1.83 17.54
C THR A 92 -9.26 -0.86 17.17
N GLY A 93 -8.95 0.20 16.42
CA GLY A 93 -9.87 1.32 16.19
C GLY A 93 -10.19 2.12 17.47
N GLN A 94 -9.40 1.96 18.53
CA GLN A 94 -9.54 2.65 19.81
C GLN A 94 -8.43 3.69 20.00
N TYR A 95 -8.61 4.63 20.92
CA TYR A 95 -7.49 5.44 21.39
C TYR A 95 -6.48 4.57 22.13
N GLN A 96 -5.21 4.93 22.10
CA GLN A 96 -4.13 4.14 22.69
C GLN A 96 -4.36 3.85 24.18
N TRP A 97 -4.97 4.78 24.92
CA TRP A 97 -5.33 4.61 26.33
C TRP A 97 -6.33 3.47 26.54
N ASP A 98 -7.36 3.41 25.70
CA ASP A 98 -8.41 2.39 25.74
C ASP A 98 -7.88 1.03 25.26
N ALA A 99 -6.88 1.03 24.37
CA ALA A 99 -6.13 -0.15 23.95
C ALA A 99 -5.10 -0.64 25.00
N GLY A 100 -5.03 -0.02 26.19
CA GLY A 100 -4.09 -0.39 27.25
C GLY A 100 -2.64 0.05 26.98
N MET A 101 -2.46 1.00 26.07
CA MET A 101 -1.18 1.46 25.53
C MET A 101 -0.94 2.92 25.90
N GLY A 102 -0.75 3.17 27.20
CA GLY A 102 -0.66 4.52 27.76
C GLY A 102 0.74 5.14 27.76
N HIS A 103 1.82 4.36 27.64
CA HIS A 103 3.18 4.87 27.70
C HIS A 103 4.19 3.93 27.04
N MET A 104 5.16 4.49 26.31
CA MET A 104 6.44 3.85 26.04
C MET A 104 7.54 4.78 26.52
N ASP A 105 8.26 4.37 27.56
CA ASP A 105 9.42 5.09 28.08
C ASP A 105 10.50 5.17 27.01
N THR A 106 10.99 6.38 26.74
CA THR A 106 12.28 6.58 26.07
C THR A 106 13.02 7.72 26.75
N ASN A 107 14.30 7.49 27.04
CA ASN A 107 15.24 8.54 27.43
C ASN A 107 15.31 9.59 26.31
N ASP A 108 15.12 10.85 26.66
CA ASP A 108 15.41 11.98 25.78
C ASP A 108 16.91 11.96 25.45
N SER A 109 17.26 11.84 24.18
CA SER A 109 18.65 11.92 23.71
C SER A 109 18.81 13.18 22.86
N GLU A 110 19.30 14.26 23.47
CA GLU A 110 19.76 15.44 22.75
C GLU A 110 21.02 15.06 21.94
N TYR A 111 21.03 15.42 20.65
CA TYR A 111 22.20 15.20 19.78
C TYR A 111 22.74 16.55 19.30
N PRO A 112 24.07 16.65 19.10
CA PRO A 112 24.72 17.85 18.60
C PRO A 112 24.17 18.31 17.23
N GLU A 113 24.21 19.63 16.97
CA GLU A 113 24.04 20.18 15.62
C GLU A 113 25.07 19.58 14.65
N TRP A 114 24.75 19.50 13.36
CA TRP A 114 25.64 18.93 12.33
C TRP A 114 27.08 19.45 12.43
N GLU A 115 27.26 20.75 12.65
CA GLU A 115 28.59 21.35 12.74
C GLU A 115 29.38 20.94 13.99
N SER A 116 28.68 20.46 15.02
CA SER A 116 29.28 19.93 16.24
C SER A 116 29.46 18.41 16.25
N ILE A 117 29.07 17.70 15.18
CA ILE A 117 29.33 16.26 15.05
C ILE A 117 30.82 16.03 14.81
N VAL A 118 31.43 15.25 15.70
CA VAL A 118 32.87 14.92 15.65
C VAL A 118 33.17 13.92 14.54
N ASN A 119 32.31 12.90 14.35
CA ASN A 119 32.50 11.86 13.35
C ASN A 119 31.46 11.93 12.23
N LYS A 120 31.59 12.92 11.34
CA LYS A 120 30.67 13.14 10.22
C LYS A 120 30.67 11.98 9.20
N GLU A 121 31.76 11.21 9.12
CA GLU A 121 31.86 10.06 8.21
C GLU A 121 31.00 8.88 8.68
N GLU A 122 30.99 8.61 9.98
CA GLU A 122 30.12 7.60 10.58
C GLU A 122 28.65 7.96 10.44
N GLU A 123 28.28 9.22 10.71
CA GLU A 123 26.92 9.72 10.52
C GLU A 123 26.47 9.58 9.05
N ALA A 124 27.33 9.93 8.09
CA ALA A 124 27.03 9.77 6.67
C ALA A 124 26.85 8.29 6.26
N LEU A 125 27.59 7.37 6.90
CA LEU A 125 27.41 5.94 6.68
C LEU A 125 26.07 5.45 7.23
N GLU A 126 25.65 5.91 8.41
CA GLU A 126 24.33 5.60 8.98
C GLU A 126 23.20 6.09 8.07
N MET A 127 23.33 7.31 7.52
CA MET A 127 22.41 7.85 6.51
C MET A 127 22.34 6.97 5.25
N ALA A 128 23.49 6.55 4.73
CA ALA A 128 23.54 5.68 3.57
C ALA A 128 22.91 4.31 3.84
N VAL A 129 23.12 3.75 5.04
CA VAL A 129 22.51 2.48 5.44
C VAL A 129 20.99 2.62 5.55
N TYR A 130 20.49 3.70 6.16
CA TYR A 130 19.05 3.97 6.20
C TYR A 130 18.44 4.06 4.79
N ALA A 131 19.07 4.82 3.89
CA ALA A 131 18.63 4.93 2.51
C ALA A 131 18.61 3.56 1.81
N ALA A 132 19.63 2.72 2.05
CA ALA A 132 19.67 1.35 1.55
C ALA A 132 18.55 0.47 2.13
N MET A 133 18.10 0.69 3.37
CA MET A 133 16.96 -0.01 3.96
C MET A 133 15.65 0.37 3.27
N VAL A 134 15.45 1.67 2.98
CA VAL A 134 14.28 2.16 2.25
C VAL A 134 14.26 1.61 0.81
N ASP A 135 15.39 1.64 0.11
CA ASP A 135 15.53 1.02 -1.22
C ASP A 135 15.21 -0.48 -1.18
N CYS A 136 15.79 -1.22 -0.23
CA CYS A 136 15.50 -2.65 -0.06
C CYS A 136 14.00 -2.90 0.23
N MET A 137 13.35 -2.06 1.03
CA MET A 137 11.92 -2.14 1.29
C MET A 137 11.12 -1.94 0.00
N ASP A 138 11.39 -0.88 -0.76
CA ASP A 138 10.71 -0.59 -2.03
C ASP A 138 10.83 -1.75 -3.03
N GLN A 139 12.03 -2.33 -3.16
CA GLN A 139 12.25 -3.50 -4.01
C GLN A 139 11.39 -4.71 -3.59
N ASN A 140 11.25 -4.96 -2.29
CA ASN A 140 10.43 -6.07 -1.79
C ASN A 140 8.93 -5.79 -1.94
N ILE A 141 8.49 -4.54 -1.81
CA ILE A 141 7.12 -4.14 -2.16
C ILE A 141 6.87 -4.36 -3.65
N GLY A 142 7.82 -4.00 -4.52
CA GLY A 142 7.75 -4.31 -5.94
C GLY A 142 7.56 -5.80 -6.22
N ARG A 143 8.30 -6.68 -5.53
CA ARG A 143 8.14 -8.14 -5.63
C ARG A 143 6.74 -8.59 -5.20
N LEU A 144 6.22 -8.08 -4.09
CA LEU A 144 4.87 -8.41 -3.63
C LEU A 144 3.81 -7.99 -4.67
N MET A 145 3.91 -6.77 -5.20
CA MET A 145 2.99 -6.28 -6.22
C MET A 145 3.03 -7.13 -7.48
N ASN A 146 4.23 -7.52 -7.93
CA ASN A 146 4.38 -8.42 -9.09
C ASN A 146 3.71 -9.78 -8.85
N VAL A 147 3.85 -10.36 -7.65
CA VAL A 147 3.17 -11.63 -7.32
C VAL A 147 1.64 -11.46 -7.36
N LEU A 148 1.11 -10.34 -6.87
CA LEU A 148 -0.35 -10.08 -6.96
C LEU A 148 -0.83 -9.97 -8.41
N GLU A 149 -0.02 -9.39 -9.30
CA GLU A 149 -0.32 -9.30 -10.73
C GLU A 149 -0.25 -10.67 -11.41
N GLU A 150 0.84 -11.42 -11.19
CA GLU A 150 1.08 -12.76 -11.76
C GLU A 150 -0.02 -13.76 -11.36
N GLU A 151 -0.46 -13.71 -10.10
CA GLU A 151 -1.52 -14.57 -9.57
C GLU A 151 -2.94 -14.06 -9.91
N SER A 152 -3.07 -13.00 -10.72
CA SER A 152 -4.36 -12.37 -11.06
C SER A 152 -5.18 -11.92 -9.84
N LEU A 153 -4.50 -11.61 -8.73
CA LEU A 153 -5.11 -11.15 -7.47
C LEU A 153 -5.17 -9.62 -7.35
N ALA A 154 -4.37 -8.89 -8.16
CA ALA A 154 -4.25 -7.44 -8.07
C ALA A 154 -5.60 -6.70 -8.16
N ASN A 155 -6.49 -7.12 -9.07
CA ASN A 155 -7.80 -6.49 -9.25
C ASN A 155 -8.79 -6.72 -8.09
N ASN A 156 -8.54 -7.72 -7.23
CA ASN A 156 -9.35 -8.03 -6.05
C ASN A 156 -8.59 -7.72 -4.75
N THR A 157 -7.50 -6.93 -4.78
CA THR A 157 -6.66 -6.67 -3.60
C THR A 157 -6.49 -5.18 -3.37
N ILE A 158 -6.79 -4.73 -2.15
CA ILE A 158 -6.51 -3.37 -1.69
C ILE A 158 -5.22 -3.42 -0.87
N VAL A 159 -4.23 -2.63 -1.29
CA VAL A 159 -2.94 -2.52 -0.59
C VAL A 159 -2.85 -1.13 0.05
N PHE A 160 -2.67 -1.11 1.37
CA PHE A 160 -2.37 0.09 2.14
C PHE A 160 -0.90 0.09 2.47
N PHE A 161 -0.22 1.19 2.16
CA PHE A 161 1.11 1.47 2.68
C PHE A 161 1.05 2.69 3.60
N LEU A 162 1.66 2.57 4.76
CA LEU A 162 1.64 3.59 5.79
C LEU A 162 2.87 3.45 6.70
N SER A 163 3.15 4.51 7.45
CA SER A 163 4.12 4.48 8.54
C SER A 163 3.42 4.72 9.88
N ASP A 164 3.86 4.03 10.93
CA ASP A 164 3.24 4.05 12.26
C ASP A 164 3.67 5.25 13.10
N ASN A 165 4.89 5.69 12.90
CA ASN A 165 5.39 6.96 13.32
C ASN A 165 6.54 7.33 12.40
N GLY A 166 6.71 8.63 12.26
CA GLY A 166 7.96 9.10 11.72
C GLY A 166 9.12 8.68 12.61
N ALA A 167 10.33 8.66 12.06
CA ALA A 167 11.62 8.57 12.73
C ALA A 167 11.63 8.93 14.23
N GLY A 168 11.89 7.98 15.12
CA GLY A 168 12.03 8.24 16.55
C GLY A 168 13.26 9.09 16.93
N GLN A 169 13.37 9.50 18.19
CA GLN A 169 14.62 10.04 18.74
C GLN A 169 15.20 8.95 19.64
N THR A 170 15.89 7.99 19.04
CA THR A 170 16.50 6.91 19.81
C THR A 170 17.97 6.77 19.43
N ALA A 171 18.86 7.02 20.38
CA ALA A 171 20.29 6.77 20.23
C ALA A 171 20.68 5.55 21.08
N TRP A 172 20.60 4.36 20.49
CA TRP A 172 21.08 3.13 21.13
C TRP A 172 21.89 2.30 20.14
N ASN A 173 22.90 1.62 20.64
CA ASN A 173 23.67 0.65 19.88
C ASN A 173 23.87 -0.60 20.76
N LYS A 174 23.11 -1.66 20.46
CA LYS A 174 23.18 -2.93 21.19
C LYS A 174 24.38 -3.78 20.76
N THR A 175 25.01 -3.44 19.63
CA THR A 175 26.12 -4.18 19.03
C THR A 175 27.24 -3.22 18.60
N PRO A 176 27.89 -2.50 19.53
CA PRO A 176 28.85 -1.45 19.21
C PRO A 176 30.11 -1.95 18.48
N ALA A 177 30.37 -3.26 18.53
CA ALA A 177 31.49 -3.89 17.82
C ALA A 177 31.11 -4.38 16.41
N ALA A 178 29.83 -4.35 16.03
CA ALA A 178 29.40 -4.76 14.70
C ALA A 178 29.60 -3.62 13.69
N GLU A 179 30.00 -3.97 12.47
CA GLU A 179 30.05 -3.03 11.35
C GLU A 179 28.65 -2.48 11.06
N ILE A 180 28.56 -1.15 10.91
CA ILE A 180 27.30 -0.44 10.61
C ILE A 180 26.71 -0.98 9.30
N GLY A 181 25.41 -1.27 9.30
CA GLY A 181 24.69 -1.84 8.14
C GLY A 181 24.88 -3.34 7.92
N SER A 182 25.75 -4.01 8.70
CA SER A 182 25.86 -5.47 8.63
C SER A 182 24.64 -6.17 9.21
N ARG A 183 24.41 -7.44 8.83
CA ARG A 183 23.38 -8.32 9.41
C ARG A 183 23.44 -8.41 10.95
N ASN A 184 24.63 -8.20 11.51
CA ASN A 184 24.87 -8.32 12.96
C ASN A 184 24.75 -6.97 13.67
N CYS A 185 24.49 -5.88 12.95
CA CYS A 185 24.30 -4.55 13.51
C CYS A 185 22.87 -4.40 14.04
N ASN A 186 22.76 -4.00 15.29
CA ASN A 186 21.54 -3.66 15.99
C ASN A 186 21.81 -2.32 16.68
N ALA A 187 21.62 -1.24 15.93
CA ALA A 187 21.79 0.13 16.37
C ALA A 187 20.70 0.99 15.72
N ALA A 188 20.34 2.08 16.39
CA ALA A 188 19.62 3.16 15.75
C ALA A 188 20.57 3.99 14.88
N TYR A 189 20.05 4.61 13.83
CA TYR A 189 20.85 5.25 12.78
C TYR A 189 20.91 6.78 12.95
N GLY A 190 21.29 7.28 14.14
CA GLY A 190 21.38 8.72 14.44
C GLY A 190 20.03 9.39 14.70
N ILE A 191 19.97 10.72 14.94
CA ILE A 191 18.68 11.45 15.16
C ILE A 191 18.21 12.26 13.94
N TRP A 192 19.04 12.39 12.90
CA TRP A 192 18.75 13.19 11.71
C TRP A 192 17.46 12.74 11.01
N TYR A 193 17.10 11.47 11.07
CA TYR A 193 15.84 10.96 10.55
C TYR A 193 14.60 11.67 11.15
N ASN A 194 14.68 12.29 12.33
CA ASN A 194 13.59 13.12 12.88
C ASN A 194 13.22 14.32 11.99
N VAL A 195 14.18 14.88 11.23
CA VAL A 195 13.85 15.95 10.27
C VAL A 195 12.98 15.42 9.12
N SER A 196 13.07 14.13 8.79
CA SER A 196 12.18 13.48 7.82
C SER A 196 10.71 13.49 8.27
N ASN A 197 10.43 13.65 9.58
CA ASN A 197 9.07 13.67 10.12
C ASN A 197 8.41 15.04 10.11
N THR A 198 9.20 16.08 9.99
CA THR A 198 8.69 17.44 10.05
C THR A 198 8.47 17.86 8.61
N PRO A 199 7.23 17.82 8.06
CA PRO A 199 6.99 18.57 6.84
C PRO A 199 7.45 20.00 7.14
N TYR A 200 8.35 20.55 6.31
CA TYR A 200 8.82 21.93 6.42
C TYR A 200 7.62 22.88 6.45
N ARG A 201 7.10 23.11 7.65
CA ARG A 201 6.06 24.07 7.98
C ARG A 201 6.64 24.86 9.15
N MET A 202 7.55 25.76 8.81
CA MET A 202 7.68 26.97 9.62
C MET A 202 6.32 27.66 9.56
N TYR A 203 5.68 27.82 10.72
CA TYR A 203 4.65 28.85 10.86
C TYR A 203 5.33 30.22 10.89
#